data_AF-A0A7Y3JFW9-F1
#
_entry.id   AF-A0A7Y3JFW9-F1
#
_cell.length_a   1.000
_cell.length_b   1.000
_cell.length_c   1.000
_cell.angle_alpha   90.00
_cell.angle_beta   90.00
_cell.angle_gamma   90.00
#
_symmetry.space_group_name_H-M   'P 1'
#
loop_
_entity.id
_entity.type
_entity.pdbx_description
1 polymer ?
#
loop_
_entity_poly.entity_id
_entity_poly.type
_entity_poly.pdbx_seq_one_letter_code
_entity_poly.pdbx_strand_id
1 'polypeptide(L)'
;MKPSIFIRIRLWALLGLFLGKAVPLLFAQVSFGDLSVSADSRLLFSVRSDSRVIAPEKAWFLADLTSGKVKTLTFPVQSATWIAPLQEVQITNRFGVFRAGKTGMVDVSPWSFASKSLLGTGKLLPSSYSPDGSWALFLVRTSDVSADLDLWNVAAGTLETISKDVELSYTSVPALWSPDGQFFVYEKEGSLYYFSMAQKQQNRVPAEAMRRLGSGLLKSAAWGPQDELYYVRDEVLYRILPQEF
;
A
#
# COMPACT_ATOMS: atom_id res chain seq x y z
N MET A 1 -27.85 48.62 47.71
CA MET A 1 -26.52 47.97 47.77
C MET A 1 -26.61 46.63 47.07
N LYS A 2 -26.02 46.50 45.87
CA LYS A 2 -26.00 45.27 45.06
C LYS A 2 -24.58 44.69 45.07
N PRO A 3 -24.36 43.41 45.39
CA PRO A 3 -23.04 42.82 45.30
C PRO A 3 -22.71 42.40 43.87
N SER A 4 -21.64 43.00 43.36
CA SER A 4 -20.56 42.40 42.57
C SER A 4 -20.88 41.36 41.49
N ILE A 5 -21.06 41.86 40.26
CA ILE A 5 -20.87 41.17 38.96
C ILE A 5 -19.42 40.69 38.73
N PHE A 6 -18.48 41.02 39.62
CA PHE A 6 -17.04 40.78 39.46
C PHE A 6 -16.55 39.36 39.76
N ILE A 7 -17.39 38.44 40.24
CA ILE A 7 -16.98 37.05 40.53
C ILE A 7 -17.18 36.11 39.34
N ARG A 8 -18.01 36.47 38.34
CA ARG A 8 -18.25 35.61 37.16
C ARG A 8 -17.20 35.75 36.05
N ILE A 9 -16.35 36.77 36.08
CA ILE A 9 -15.35 37.02 35.01
C ILE A 9 -14.04 36.24 35.25
N ARG A 10 -13.74 35.82 36.50
CA ARG A 10 -12.54 35.03 36.79
C ARG A 10 -12.64 33.54 36.49
N LEU A 11 -13.84 32.99 36.24
CA LEU A 11 -14.01 31.58 35.86
C LEU A 11 -13.80 31.32 34.36
N TRP A 12 -14.03 32.32 33.51
CA TRP A 12 -13.79 32.21 32.06
C TRP A 12 -12.32 32.42 31.68
N ALA A 13 -11.55 33.13 32.50
CA ALA A 13 -10.11 33.30 32.29
C ALA A 13 -9.29 32.02 32.59
N LEU A 14 -9.82 31.10 33.40
CA LEU A 14 -9.22 29.77 33.63
C LEU A 14 -9.68 28.73 32.59
N LEU A 15 -10.85 28.90 31.98
CA LEU A 15 -11.30 28.07 30.85
C LEU A 15 -10.51 28.41 29.56
N GLY A 16 -10.16 29.68 29.37
CA GLY A 16 -9.32 30.13 28.25
C GLY A 16 -7.85 29.69 28.32
N LEU A 17 -7.33 29.38 29.52
CA LEU A 17 -5.94 28.97 29.70
C LEU A 17 -5.69 27.46 29.52
N PHE A 18 -6.76 26.64 29.50
CA PHE A 18 -6.67 25.20 29.22
C PHE A 18 -6.92 24.84 27.75
N LEU A 19 -7.45 25.76 26.94
CA LEU A 19 -7.57 25.60 25.48
C LEU A 19 -6.30 26.02 24.70
N GLY A 20 -5.32 26.62 25.40
CA GLY A 20 -4.05 27.08 24.81
C GLY A 20 -2.91 26.07 24.82
N LYS A 21 -3.09 24.87 25.39
CA LYS A 21 -2.20 23.74 25.08
C LYS A 21 -2.70 23.16 23.77
N ALA A 22 -2.20 23.73 22.67
CA ALA A 22 -2.25 23.12 21.36
C ALA A 22 -1.91 21.63 21.52
N VAL A 23 -2.94 20.79 21.46
CA VAL A 23 -2.76 19.37 21.19
C VAL A 23 -1.96 19.37 19.90
N PRO A 24 -0.74 18.79 19.86
CA PRO A 24 -0.09 18.64 18.58
C PRO A 24 -1.03 17.74 17.78
N LEU A 25 -1.70 18.35 16.81
CA LEU A 25 -2.43 17.66 15.76
C LEU A 25 -1.39 16.86 14.99
N LEU A 26 -1.08 15.68 15.52
CA LEU A 26 -0.12 14.73 15.01
C LEU A 26 -0.75 14.02 13.81
N PHE A 27 -0.94 14.77 12.74
CA PHE A 27 -1.20 14.23 11.41
C PHE A 27 0.09 13.58 10.88
N ALA A 28 -0.05 12.54 10.06
CA ALA A 28 1.07 12.07 9.25
C ALA A 28 1.52 13.26 8.38
N GLN A 29 2.68 13.82 8.69
CA GLN A 29 3.14 15.06 8.09
C GLN A 29 4.05 14.71 6.93
N VAL A 30 3.59 15.00 5.70
CA VAL A 30 4.51 15.17 4.58
C VAL A 30 5.07 16.58 4.70
N SER A 31 6.38 16.71 4.81
CA SER A 31 7.07 17.99 4.87
C SER A 31 8.07 18.11 3.73
N PHE A 32 8.16 19.32 3.17
CA PHE A 32 9.10 19.68 2.13
C PHE A 32 10.21 20.52 2.78
N GLY A 33 11.47 20.23 2.44
CA GLY A 33 12.62 20.86 3.07
C GLY A 33 13.82 20.97 2.14
N ASP A 34 14.88 21.60 2.65
CA ASP A 34 16.18 21.75 1.98
C ASP A 34 16.08 22.29 0.55
N LEU A 35 15.21 23.30 0.35
CA LEU A 35 14.98 23.89 -0.96
C LEU A 35 16.22 24.65 -1.42
N SER A 36 16.74 24.28 -2.57
CA SER A 36 17.86 24.96 -3.23
C SER A 36 17.57 25.13 -4.71
N VAL A 37 17.52 26.38 -5.16
CA VAL A 37 17.28 26.73 -6.58
C VAL A 37 18.61 27.05 -7.25
N SER A 38 18.82 26.48 -8.42
CA SER A 38 19.97 26.72 -9.28
C SER A 38 19.67 27.79 -10.34
N ALA A 39 20.73 28.37 -10.92
CA ALA A 39 20.61 29.40 -11.95
C ALA A 39 19.92 28.91 -13.25
N ASP A 40 19.94 27.60 -13.50
CA ASP A 40 19.30 26.97 -14.66
C ASP A 40 17.89 26.44 -14.34
N SER A 41 17.19 27.08 -13.39
CA SER A 41 15.80 26.77 -13.05
C SER A 41 15.56 25.33 -12.58
N ARG A 42 16.56 24.69 -11.94
CA ARG A 42 16.36 23.42 -11.24
C ARG A 42 16.22 23.64 -9.74
N LEU A 43 15.23 22.99 -9.13
CA LEU A 43 14.99 22.98 -7.70
C LEU A 43 15.39 21.62 -7.13
N LEU A 44 16.42 21.60 -6.28
CA LEU A 44 16.68 20.49 -5.39
C LEU A 44 15.82 20.68 -4.13
N PHE A 45 15.14 19.62 -3.70
CA PHE A 45 14.36 19.63 -2.47
C PHE A 45 14.32 18.23 -1.86
N SER A 46 14.03 18.18 -0.57
CA SER A 46 13.74 16.94 0.13
C SER A 46 12.26 16.84 0.48
N VAL A 47 11.76 15.60 0.53
CA VAL A 47 10.44 15.27 1.07
C VAL A 47 10.66 14.31 2.22
N ARG A 48 10.08 14.63 3.38
CA ARG A 48 10.06 13.77 4.55
C ARG A 48 8.64 13.34 4.86
N SER A 49 8.46 12.05 5.13
CA SER A 49 7.18 11.46 5.54
C SER A 49 7.30 10.88 6.95
N ASP A 50 6.59 11.48 7.90
CA ASP A 50 6.52 11.03 9.29
C ASP A 50 5.28 10.17 9.55
N SER A 51 5.40 9.17 10.43
CA SER A 51 4.28 8.32 10.84
C SER A 51 4.48 7.78 12.25
N ARG A 52 3.36 7.49 12.93
CA ARG A 52 3.38 6.83 14.24
C ARG A 52 3.62 5.33 14.16
N VAL A 53 3.36 4.71 13.01
CA VAL A 53 3.36 3.24 12.85
C VAL A 53 4.67 2.72 12.24
N ILE A 54 5.35 3.52 11.43
CA ILE A 54 6.55 3.13 10.68
C ILE A 54 7.58 4.26 10.85
N ALA A 55 8.86 3.90 10.82
CA ALA A 55 9.97 4.85 10.89
C ALA A 55 9.82 5.98 9.85
N PRO A 56 10.17 7.23 10.21
CA PRO A 56 10.22 8.33 9.25
C PRO A 56 11.18 8.08 8.10
N GLU A 57 10.79 8.49 6.90
CA GLU A 57 11.62 8.39 5.69
C GLU A 57 11.82 9.78 5.07
N LYS A 58 12.99 9.98 4.43
CA LYS A 58 13.33 11.19 3.69
C LYS A 58 13.94 10.80 2.34
N ALA A 59 13.48 11.46 1.28
CA ALA A 59 14.04 11.31 -0.05
C ALA A 59 14.30 12.68 -0.69
N TRP A 60 15.25 12.73 -1.61
CA TRP A 60 15.64 13.91 -2.39
C TRP A 60 15.15 13.82 -3.81
N PHE A 61 14.75 14.97 -4.34
CA PHE A 61 14.17 15.12 -5.66
C PHE A 61 14.78 16.34 -6.36
N LEU A 62 14.87 16.26 -7.68
CA LEU A 62 15.25 17.35 -8.54
C LEU A 62 14.07 17.70 -9.45
N ALA A 63 13.52 18.90 -9.30
CA ALA A 63 12.51 19.43 -10.21
C ALA A 63 13.15 20.36 -11.23
N ASP A 64 12.73 20.23 -12.48
CA ASP A 64 12.90 21.26 -13.50
C ASP A 64 11.70 22.21 -13.41
N LEU A 65 11.95 23.48 -13.06
CA LEU A 65 10.92 24.48 -12.84
C LEU A 65 10.28 24.97 -14.16
N THR A 66 10.94 24.75 -15.30
CA THR A 66 10.41 25.10 -16.62
C THR A 66 9.47 24.02 -17.14
N SER A 67 9.90 22.75 -17.09
CA SER A 67 9.07 21.63 -17.58
C SER A 67 8.13 21.06 -16.52
N GLY A 68 8.33 21.39 -15.25
CA GLY A 68 7.58 20.83 -14.12
C GLY A 68 7.82 19.33 -13.90
N LYS A 69 8.85 18.74 -14.53
CA LYS A 69 9.24 17.35 -14.35
C LYS A 69 10.04 17.20 -13.06
N VAL A 70 9.77 16.12 -12.34
CA VAL A 70 10.47 15.76 -11.10
C VAL A 70 11.25 14.47 -11.34
N LYS A 71 12.48 14.41 -10.85
CA LYS A 71 13.34 13.23 -10.85
C LYS A 71 13.66 12.84 -9.41
N THR A 72 13.51 11.56 -9.08
CA THR A 72 13.94 11.02 -7.79
C THR A 72 15.47 10.84 -7.77
N LEU A 73 16.12 11.27 -6.68
CA LEU A 73 17.58 11.19 -6.52
C LEU A 73 18.01 10.13 -5.50
N THR A 74 17.20 9.90 -4.46
CA THR A 74 17.49 8.92 -3.41
C THR A 74 16.30 8.02 -3.18
N PHE A 75 16.56 6.75 -2.91
CA PHE A 75 15.56 5.71 -2.88
C PHE A 75 15.70 4.91 -1.58
N PRO A 76 15.11 5.39 -0.46
CA PRO A 76 15.01 4.60 0.76
C PRO A 76 14.41 3.22 0.46
N VAL A 77 14.84 2.18 1.17
CA VAL A 77 14.34 0.82 0.94
C VAL A 77 13.45 0.42 2.11
N GLN A 78 12.15 0.31 1.86
CA GLN A 78 11.21 -0.26 2.83
C GLN A 78 10.97 -1.74 2.55
N SER A 79 10.88 -2.12 1.27
CA SER A 79 10.91 -3.50 0.82
C SER A 79 11.62 -3.62 -0.52
N ALA A 80 12.15 -4.82 -0.78
CA ALA A 80 12.83 -5.16 -2.02
C ALA A 80 12.37 -6.55 -2.49
N THR A 81 11.97 -6.65 -3.75
CA THR A 81 11.49 -7.89 -4.39
C THR A 81 12.26 -8.12 -5.68
N TRP A 82 12.75 -9.33 -5.90
CA TRP A 82 13.32 -9.72 -7.20
C TRP A 82 12.20 -9.96 -8.22
N ILE A 83 12.31 -9.33 -9.39
CA ILE A 83 11.37 -9.46 -10.49
C ILE A 83 12.03 -10.31 -11.58
N ALA A 84 11.80 -11.61 -11.54
CA ALA A 84 12.50 -12.57 -12.40
C ALA A 84 12.36 -12.29 -13.91
N PRO A 85 11.17 -11.94 -14.45
CA PRO A 85 11.02 -11.66 -15.87
C PRO A 85 11.83 -10.45 -16.36
N LEU A 86 12.04 -9.46 -15.49
CA LEU A 86 12.76 -8.23 -15.83
C LEU A 86 14.24 -8.31 -15.45
N GLN A 87 14.63 -9.26 -14.61
CA GLN A 87 15.95 -9.33 -13.98
C GLN A 87 16.30 -8.03 -13.23
N GLU A 88 15.32 -7.49 -12.53
CA GLU A 88 15.42 -6.24 -11.77
C GLU A 88 15.00 -6.45 -10.32
N VAL A 89 15.51 -5.60 -9.43
CA VAL A 89 15.02 -5.52 -8.05
C VAL A 89 14.02 -4.37 -7.98
N GLN A 90 12.79 -4.68 -7.62
CA GLN A 90 11.80 -3.67 -7.31
C GLN A 90 11.92 -3.23 -5.86
N ILE A 91 12.05 -1.92 -5.66
CA ILE A 91 12.11 -1.27 -4.37
C ILE A 91 10.80 -0.54 -4.15
N THR A 92 10.22 -0.71 -2.98
CA THR A 92 9.04 0.03 -2.55
C THR A 92 9.37 0.81 -1.28
N ASN A 93 8.90 2.04 -1.21
CA ASN A 93 8.98 2.92 -0.03
C ASN A 93 7.82 3.92 -0.06
N ARG A 94 7.72 4.87 0.87
CA ARG A 94 6.60 5.83 0.94
C ARG A 94 6.47 6.79 -0.24
N PHE A 95 7.52 6.96 -1.02
CA PHE A 95 7.59 7.86 -2.16
C PHE A 95 7.33 7.15 -3.48
N GLY A 96 7.21 5.82 -3.50
CA GLY A 96 6.89 5.10 -4.73
C GLY A 96 7.36 3.65 -4.81
N VAL A 97 7.19 3.13 -6.02
CA VAL A 97 7.75 1.90 -6.56
C VAL A 97 8.86 2.28 -7.54
N PHE A 98 10.01 1.64 -7.40
CA PHE A 98 11.21 1.91 -8.18
C PHE A 98 11.83 0.59 -8.63
N ARG A 99 12.58 0.59 -9.73
CA ARG A 99 13.33 -0.60 -10.18
C ARG A 99 14.80 -0.30 -10.29
N ALA A 100 15.61 -1.18 -9.73
CA ALA A 100 17.05 -1.21 -9.89
C ALA A 100 17.41 -2.33 -10.87
N GLY A 101 18.02 -1.94 -11.99
CA GLY A 101 18.47 -2.83 -13.05
C GLY A 101 19.84 -2.42 -13.60
N LYS A 102 20.16 -2.90 -14.80
CA LYS A 102 21.44 -2.61 -15.47
C LYS A 102 21.62 -1.12 -15.80
N THR A 103 20.54 -0.40 -16.03
CA THR A 103 20.52 1.03 -16.38
C THR A 103 20.52 1.95 -15.16
N GLY A 104 20.58 1.39 -13.95
CA GLY A 104 20.48 2.12 -12.70
C GLY A 104 19.07 2.03 -12.12
N MET A 105 18.69 3.05 -11.36
CA MET A 105 17.42 3.08 -10.63
C MET A 105 16.43 4.03 -11.30
N VAL A 106 15.21 3.53 -11.53
CA VAL A 106 14.14 4.24 -12.25
C VAL A 106 12.83 4.22 -11.47
N ASP A 107 12.06 5.30 -11.58
CA ASP A 107 10.69 5.37 -11.09
C ASP A 107 9.77 4.47 -11.91
N VAL A 108 8.87 3.73 -11.25
CA VAL A 108 7.80 2.99 -11.94
C VAL A 108 6.54 3.85 -11.97
N SER A 109 6.19 4.35 -13.14
CA SER A 109 4.96 5.14 -13.35
C SER A 109 3.73 4.22 -13.43
N PRO A 110 2.57 4.63 -12.87
CA PRO A 110 2.32 5.89 -12.16
C PRO A 110 2.61 5.82 -10.65
N TRP A 111 3.22 4.74 -10.16
CA TRP A 111 3.39 4.48 -8.73
C TRP A 111 4.58 5.18 -8.08
N SER A 112 4.89 6.42 -8.46
CA SER A 112 5.94 7.21 -7.83
C SER A 112 5.49 8.65 -7.58
N PHE A 113 6.12 9.29 -6.59
CA PHE A 113 5.98 10.72 -6.34
C PHE A 113 6.34 11.54 -7.58
N ALA A 114 7.41 11.16 -8.28
CA ALA A 114 7.89 11.82 -9.49
C ALA A 114 6.88 11.76 -10.65
N SER A 115 6.11 10.66 -10.76
CA SER A 115 5.03 10.52 -11.76
C SER A 115 3.75 11.29 -11.42
N LYS A 116 3.74 12.10 -10.34
CA LYS A 116 2.60 12.91 -9.89
C LYS A 116 1.32 12.12 -9.62
N SER A 117 1.43 10.80 -9.49
CA SER A 117 0.34 9.93 -9.10
C SER A 117 0.56 9.55 -7.65
N LEU A 118 -0.06 10.35 -6.80
CA LEU A 118 -0.17 10.11 -5.37
C LEU A 118 -1.43 9.27 -5.17
N LEU A 119 -1.28 7.98 -4.90
CA LEU A 119 -2.29 7.23 -4.14
C LEU A 119 -2.59 8.06 -2.88
N GLY A 120 -3.83 8.54 -2.78
CA GLY A 120 -4.16 9.90 -2.35
C GLY A 120 -4.04 10.27 -0.87
N THR A 121 -3.15 9.69 -0.07
CA THR A 121 -3.04 10.06 1.38
C THR A 121 -1.66 9.86 2.02
N GLY A 122 -0.59 9.68 1.22
CA GLY A 122 0.78 9.69 1.75
C GLY A 122 1.19 8.42 2.52
N LYS A 123 0.50 7.30 2.31
CA LYS A 123 0.93 5.97 2.74
C LYS A 123 0.72 5.00 1.58
N LEU A 124 1.82 4.43 1.08
CA LEU A 124 1.71 3.30 0.16
C LEU A 124 1.09 2.14 0.92
N LEU A 125 -0.05 1.67 0.41
CA LEU A 125 -0.72 0.49 0.93
C LEU A 125 0.20 -0.71 0.73
N PRO A 126 0.12 -1.71 1.61
CA PRO A 126 0.94 -2.91 1.51
C PRO A 126 0.77 -3.55 0.12
N SER A 127 1.83 -4.21 -0.33
CA SER A 127 1.84 -4.99 -1.57
C SER A 127 2.28 -6.42 -1.28
N SER A 128 1.76 -7.37 -2.05
CA SER A 128 2.13 -8.78 -1.97
C SER A 128 2.49 -9.29 -3.36
N TYR A 129 3.76 -9.65 -3.56
CA TYR A 129 4.25 -10.13 -4.85
C TYR A 129 4.09 -11.63 -4.99
N SER A 130 3.81 -12.09 -6.22
CA SER A 130 3.99 -13.50 -6.56
C SER A 130 5.45 -13.91 -6.32
N PRO A 131 5.74 -15.19 -6.06
CA PRO A 131 7.10 -15.68 -5.76
C PRO A 131 8.16 -15.30 -6.79
N ASP A 132 7.78 -15.20 -8.07
CA ASP A 132 8.64 -14.79 -9.18
C ASP A 132 8.67 -13.27 -9.44
N GLY A 133 7.84 -12.51 -8.72
CA GLY A 133 7.67 -11.07 -8.90
C GLY A 133 6.93 -10.66 -10.17
N SER A 134 6.39 -11.59 -10.96
CA SER A 134 5.65 -11.26 -12.19
C SER A 134 4.35 -10.51 -11.92
N TRP A 135 3.76 -10.75 -10.77
CA TRP A 135 2.49 -10.19 -10.35
C TRP A 135 2.58 -9.58 -8.95
N ALA A 136 1.73 -8.60 -8.70
CA ALA A 136 1.58 -8.04 -7.35
C ALA A 136 0.11 -7.76 -7.04
N LEU A 137 -0.25 -7.96 -5.78
CA LEU A 137 -1.55 -7.58 -5.24
C LEU A 137 -1.39 -6.30 -4.41
N PHE A 138 -2.35 -5.41 -4.55
CA PHE A 138 -2.41 -4.14 -3.82
C PHE A 138 -3.83 -3.82 -3.37
N LEU A 139 -3.92 -2.98 -2.36
CA LEU A 139 -5.18 -2.33 -2.01
C LEU A 139 -5.26 -0.95 -2.67
N VAL A 140 -6.37 -0.67 -3.32
CA VAL A 140 -6.73 0.66 -3.81
C VAL A 140 -7.87 1.19 -2.95
N ARG A 141 -7.57 2.17 -2.10
CA ARG A 141 -8.53 2.73 -1.15
C ARG A 141 -9.77 3.28 -1.87
N THR A 142 -10.95 2.82 -1.46
CA THR A 142 -12.25 3.33 -1.92
C THR A 142 -12.99 4.09 -0.84
N SER A 143 -12.74 3.79 0.45
CA SER A 143 -13.31 4.50 1.60
C SER A 143 -12.33 4.54 2.79
N ASP A 144 -12.78 5.00 3.96
CA ASP A 144 -11.97 4.98 5.18
C ASP A 144 -11.72 3.56 5.73
N VAL A 145 -12.56 2.59 5.35
CA VAL A 145 -12.53 1.21 5.85
C VAL A 145 -12.47 0.16 4.73
N SER A 146 -12.67 0.59 3.48
CA SER A 146 -12.74 -0.29 2.32
C SER A 146 -11.68 0.03 1.27
N ALA A 147 -11.31 -0.99 0.52
CA ALA A 147 -10.46 -0.90 -0.65
C ALA A 147 -10.92 -1.90 -1.73
N ASP A 148 -10.43 -1.70 -2.94
CA ASP A 148 -10.44 -2.73 -3.98
C ASP A 148 -9.12 -3.51 -3.93
N LEU A 149 -9.18 -4.82 -4.13
CA LEU A 149 -8.03 -5.70 -4.29
C LEU A 149 -7.68 -5.76 -5.77
N ASP A 150 -6.57 -5.13 -6.14
CA ASP A 150 -6.11 -5.05 -7.52
C ASP A 150 -4.89 -5.95 -7.74
N LEU A 151 -4.85 -6.57 -8.92
CA LEU A 151 -3.76 -7.38 -9.44
C LEU A 151 -3.01 -6.60 -10.52
N TRP A 152 -1.71 -6.47 -10.33
CA TRP A 152 -0.81 -5.78 -11.24
C TRP A 152 0.10 -6.76 -11.97
N ASN A 153 0.12 -6.66 -13.30
CA ASN A 153 1.16 -7.27 -14.11
C ASN A 153 2.39 -6.36 -14.08
N VAL A 154 3.45 -6.81 -13.39
CA VAL A 154 4.64 -5.99 -13.14
C VAL A 154 5.35 -5.64 -14.47
N ALA A 155 5.46 -6.60 -15.39
CA ALA A 155 6.12 -6.37 -16.66
C ALA A 155 5.28 -5.49 -17.61
N ALA A 156 3.99 -5.77 -17.74
CA ALA A 156 3.10 -5.06 -18.65
C ALA A 156 2.62 -3.70 -18.11
N GLY A 157 2.74 -3.46 -16.80
CA GLY A 157 2.26 -2.25 -16.17
C GLY A 157 0.72 -2.17 -16.06
N THR A 158 0.00 -3.27 -16.26
CA THR A 158 -1.47 -3.28 -16.30
C THR A 158 -2.07 -3.66 -14.96
N LEU A 159 -3.12 -2.96 -14.55
CA LEU A 159 -3.83 -3.16 -13.29
C LEU A 159 -5.25 -3.67 -13.56
N GLU A 160 -5.71 -4.62 -12.76
CA GLU A 160 -7.05 -5.19 -12.85
C GLU A 160 -7.62 -5.46 -11.45
N THR A 161 -8.87 -5.03 -11.22
CA THR A 161 -9.55 -5.29 -9.95
C THR A 161 -10.05 -6.73 -9.88
N ILE A 162 -9.59 -7.46 -8.84
CA ILE A 162 -9.95 -8.86 -8.58
C ILE A 162 -11.14 -8.98 -7.66
N SER A 163 -11.22 -8.09 -6.67
CA SER A 163 -12.32 -8.03 -5.72
C SER A 163 -12.56 -6.60 -5.29
N LYS A 164 -13.83 -6.21 -5.20
CA LYS A 164 -14.24 -4.89 -4.72
C LYS A 164 -14.62 -4.96 -3.25
N ASP A 165 -14.44 -3.85 -2.55
CA ASP A 165 -14.91 -3.66 -1.16
C ASP A 165 -14.34 -4.71 -0.18
N VAL A 166 -13.04 -4.96 -0.28
CA VAL A 166 -12.29 -5.70 0.73
C VAL A 166 -11.92 -4.79 1.90
N GLU A 167 -11.64 -5.37 3.07
CA GLU A 167 -11.23 -4.61 4.24
C GLU A 167 -9.89 -3.89 4.00
N LEU A 168 -9.87 -2.57 4.26
CA LEU A 168 -8.67 -1.77 4.14
C LEU A 168 -7.69 -2.10 5.27
N SER A 169 -6.53 -2.64 4.90
CA SER A 169 -5.40 -2.84 5.82
C SER A 169 -4.20 -1.98 5.41
N TYR A 170 -3.55 -1.41 6.41
CA TYR A 170 -2.35 -0.59 6.24
C TYR A 170 -1.05 -1.33 6.54
N THR A 171 -1.13 -2.61 6.89
CA THR A 171 0.01 -3.43 7.34
C THR A 171 0.20 -4.68 6.49
N SER A 172 -0.86 -5.19 5.86
CA SER A 172 -0.81 -6.38 5.02
C SER A 172 -1.86 -6.32 3.92
N VAL A 173 -1.60 -6.98 2.79
CA VAL A 173 -2.65 -7.28 1.82
C VAL A 173 -3.43 -8.49 2.35
N PRO A 174 -4.77 -8.52 2.28
CA PRO A 174 -5.57 -9.67 2.67
C PRO A 174 -5.50 -10.75 1.59
N ALA A 175 -4.29 -11.20 1.23
CA ALA A 175 -4.07 -12.31 0.32
C ALA A 175 -2.78 -13.09 0.61
N LEU A 176 -2.75 -14.36 0.21
CA LEU A 176 -1.60 -15.27 0.31
C LEU A 176 -1.37 -15.98 -1.03
N TRP A 177 -0.20 -15.78 -1.62
CA TRP A 177 0.22 -16.47 -2.85
C TRP A 177 0.61 -17.93 -2.56
N SER A 178 0.29 -18.83 -3.50
CA SER A 178 0.86 -20.18 -3.53
C SER A 178 2.37 -20.11 -3.78
N PRO A 179 3.16 -21.09 -3.30
CA PRO A 179 4.60 -21.17 -3.55
C PRO A 179 5.02 -21.12 -5.03
N ASP A 180 4.21 -21.66 -5.93
CA ASP A 180 4.42 -21.61 -7.39
C ASP A 180 3.90 -20.34 -8.07
N GLY A 181 3.17 -19.49 -7.33
CA GLY A 181 2.55 -18.27 -7.83
C GLY A 181 1.38 -18.47 -8.81
N GLN A 182 0.90 -19.70 -9.00
CA GLN A 182 -0.23 -19.99 -9.90
C GLN A 182 -1.59 -19.70 -9.26
N PHE A 183 -1.63 -19.62 -7.93
CA PHE A 183 -2.83 -19.33 -7.17
C PHE A 183 -2.56 -18.29 -6.09
N PHE A 184 -3.62 -17.64 -5.64
CA PHE A 184 -3.64 -17.00 -4.35
C PHE A 184 -5.01 -17.15 -3.71
N VAL A 185 -5.03 -17.12 -2.38
CA VAL A 185 -6.26 -16.96 -1.62
C VAL A 185 -6.35 -15.54 -1.08
N TYR A 186 -7.55 -15.01 -0.99
CA TYR A 186 -7.81 -13.71 -0.38
C TYR A 186 -9.04 -13.75 0.50
N GLU A 187 -9.10 -12.80 1.42
CA GLU A 187 -10.17 -12.65 2.39
C GLU A 187 -11.08 -11.49 2.02
N LYS A 188 -12.40 -11.73 2.13
CA LYS A 188 -13.44 -10.72 2.01
C LYS A 188 -14.63 -11.10 2.89
N GLU A 189 -15.09 -10.16 3.70
CA GLU A 189 -16.28 -10.32 4.57
C GLU A 189 -16.25 -11.62 5.40
N GLY A 190 -15.10 -11.95 5.99
CA GLY A 190 -14.93 -13.15 6.79
C GLY A 190 -15.06 -14.46 6.01
N SER A 191 -14.88 -14.42 4.69
CA SER A 191 -14.80 -15.60 3.82
C SER A 191 -13.50 -15.61 3.03
N LEU A 192 -13.03 -16.82 2.73
CA LEU A 192 -11.89 -17.05 1.86
C LEU A 192 -12.35 -17.34 0.43
N TYR A 193 -11.62 -16.79 -0.51
CA TYR A 193 -11.78 -16.96 -1.95
C TYR A 193 -10.46 -17.36 -2.56
N TYR A 194 -10.49 -18.12 -3.65
CA TYR A 194 -9.29 -18.41 -4.44
C TYR A 194 -9.27 -17.59 -5.73
N PHE A 195 -8.09 -17.48 -6.33
CA PHE A 195 -7.90 -16.94 -7.66
C PHE A 195 -6.83 -17.76 -8.38
N SER A 196 -7.09 -18.11 -9.65
CA SER A 196 -6.17 -18.88 -10.49
C SER A 196 -5.59 -18.00 -11.61
N MET A 197 -4.26 -17.96 -11.68
CA MET A 197 -3.54 -17.26 -12.74
C MET A 197 -3.73 -17.95 -14.10
N ALA A 198 -3.86 -19.28 -14.13
CA ALA A 198 -4.15 -20.02 -15.35
C ALA A 198 -5.53 -19.67 -15.93
N GLN A 199 -6.57 -19.61 -15.08
CA GLN A 199 -7.91 -19.20 -15.50
C GLN A 199 -7.91 -17.75 -16.02
N LYS A 200 -7.14 -16.87 -15.36
CA LYS A 200 -6.94 -15.48 -15.83
C LYS A 200 -6.28 -15.41 -17.20
N GLN A 201 -5.18 -16.14 -17.41
CA GLN A 201 -4.47 -16.15 -18.71
C GLN A 201 -5.34 -16.69 -19.84
N GLN A 202 -6.26 -17.61 -19.54
CA GLN A 202 -7.22 -18.16 -20.49
C GLN A 202 -8.47 -17.28 -20.67
N ASN A 203 -8.59 -16.19 -19.91
CA ASN A 203 -9.76 -15.32 -19.84
C ASN A 203 -11.05 -16.07 -19.47
N ARG A 204 -10.97 -16.96 -18.47
CA ARG A 204 -12.07 -17.81 -17.98
C ARG A 204 -12.24 -17.76 -16.46
N VAL A 205 -11.92 -16.63 -15.84
CA VAL A 205 -12.08 -16.47 -14.39
C VAL A 205 -13.58 -16.55 -14.04
N PRO A 206 -14.01 -17.48 -13.17
CA PRO A 206 -15.39 -17.54 -12.72
C PRO A 206 -15.79 -16.29 -11.92
N ALA A 207 -17.10 -16.05 -11.83
CA ALA A 207 -17.64 -15.02 -10.95
C ALA A 207 -17.15 -15.22 -9.51
N GLU A 208 -16.90 -14.14 -8.78
CA GLU A 208 -16.33 -14.17 -7.42
C GLU A 208 -17.10 -15.12 -6.47
N ALA A 209 -18.43 -15.13 -6.54
CA ALA A 209 -19.25 -16.03 -5.71
C ALA A 209 -18.96 -17.53 -5.94
N MET A 210 -18.54 -17.91 -7.15
CA MET A 210 -18.16 -19.29 -7.48
C MET A 210 -16.73 -19.63 -7.06
N ARG A 211 -15.92 -18.63 -6.69
CA ARG A 211 -14.55 -18.80 -6.21
C ARG A 211 -14.45 -18.88 -4.68
N ARG A 212 -15.57 -18.89 -3.97
CA ARG A 212 -15.62 -18.93 -2.51
C ARG A 212 -15.26 -20.32 -1.99
N LEU A 213 -14.25 -20.39 -1.12
CA LEU A 213 -13.84 -21.62 -0.43
C LEU A 213 -14.69 -21.88 0.82
N GLY A 214 -14.96 -20.84 1.61
CA GLY A 214 -15.70 -20.98 2.87
C GLY A 214 -15.57 -19.79 3.80
N SER A 215 -16.16 -19.89 4.99
CA SER A 215 -16.05 -18.89 6.06
C SER A 215 -14.72 -19.00 6.78
N GLY A 216 -13.98 -17.92 6.90
CA GLY A 216 -12.68 -17.91 7.56
C GLY A 216 -11.89 -16.65 7.22
N LEU A 217 -10.81 -16.46 7.97
CA LEU A 217 -9.84 -15.40 7.76
C LEU A 217 -8.54 -16.02 7.25
N LEU A 218 -7.62 -15.27 6.66
CA LEU A 218 -6.37 -15.82 6.12
C LEU A 218 -5.55 -16.61 7.14
N LYS A 219 -5.61 -16.23 8.43
CA LYS A 219 -4.95 -16.97 9.51
C LYS A 219 -5.45 -18.41 9.68
N SER A 220 -6.57 -18.77 9.06
CA SER A 220 -7.11 -20.14 9.04
C SER A 220 -6.62 -20.96 7.84
N ALA A 221 -5.83 -20.35 6.95
CA ALA A 221 -5.33 -20.99 5.75
C ALA A 221 -3.80 -20.89 5.63
N ALA A 222 -3.18 -21.92 5.06
CA ALA A 222 -1.75 -21.95 4.78
C ALA A 222 -1.49 -22.81 3.55
N TRP A 223 -0.54 -22.38 2.72
CA TRP A 223 -0.06 -23.19 1.60
C TRP A 223 0.95 -24.22 2.08
N GLY A 224 0.81 -25.45 1.61
CA GLY A 224 1.81 -26.50 1.71
C GLY A 224 2.90 -26.35 0.64
N PRO A 225 4.00 -27.13 0.76
CA PRO A 225 5.13 -27.04 -0.15
C PRO A 225 4.86 -27.54 -1.58
N GLN A 226 3.75 -28.26 -1.80
CA GLN A 226 3.32 -28.72 -3.13
C GLN A 226 2.09 -27.94 -3.63
N ASP A 227 1.94 -26.70 -3.18
CA ASP A 227 0.85 -25.79 -3.56
C ASP A 227 -0.55 -26.29 -3.15
N GLU A 228 -0.63 -27.26 -2.22
CA GLU A 228 -1.90 -27.58 -1.58
C GLU A 228 -2.29 -26.48 -0.59
N LEU A 229 -3.59 -26.15 -0.51
CA LEU A 229 -4.09 -25.25 0.51
C LEU A 229 -4.62 -26.07 1.68
N TYR A 230 -4.04 -25.85 2.86
CA TYR A 230 -4.60 -26.28 4.12
C TYR A 230 -5.50 -25.18 4.66
N TYR A 231 -6.74 -25.51 5.01
CA TYR A 231 -7.72 -24.55 5.51
C TYR A 231 -8.53 -25.17 6.65
N VAL A 232 -8.58 -24.49 7.79
CA VAL A 232 -9.35 -24.93 8.96
C VAL A 232 -10.68 -24.19 9.01
N ARG A 233 -11.77 -24.95 9.09
CA ARG A 233 -13.11 -24.44 9.37
C ARG A 233 -13.72 -25.22 10.52
N ASP A 234 -14.10 -24.51 11.57
CA ASP A 234 -14.59 -25.09 12.82
C ASP A 234 -13.58 -26.11 13.39
N GLU A 235 -13.91 -27.40 13.33
CA GLU A 235 -13.06 -28.50 13.82
C GLU A 235 -12.45 -29.34 12.69
N VAL A 236 -12.63 -28.93 11.43
CA VAL A 236 -12.22 -29.70 10.25
C VAL A 236 -11.06 -29.01 9.52
N LEU A 237 -10.00 -29.78 9.29
CA LEU A 237 -8.90 -29.40 8.40
C LEU A 237 -9.17 -29.92 6.99
N TYR A 238 -9.34 -29.00 6.05
CA TYR A 238 -9.41 -29.28 4.61
C TYR A 238 -8.00 -29.21 4.01
N ARG A 239 -7.71 -30.12 3.09
CA ARG A 239 -6.59 -30.04 2.17
C ARG A 239 -7.17 -29.95 0.77
N ILE A 240 -6.90 -28.86 0.06
CA ILE A 240 -7.35 -28.63 -1.31
C ILE A 240 -6.13 -28.76 -2.22
N LEU A 241 -6.19 -29.67 -3.19
CA LEU A 241 -5.11 -29.90 -4.13
C LEU A 241 -5.14 -28.88 -5.28
N PRO A 242 -4.00 -28.57 -5.92
CA PRO A 242 -3.96 -27.65 -7.07
C PRO A 242 -4.97 -27.98 -8.19
N GLN A 243 -5.29 -29.27 -8.39
CA GLN A 243 -6.24 -29.73 -9.42
C GLN A 243 -7.71 -29.50 -9.05
N GLU A 244 -8.00 -29.11 -7.82
CA GLU A 244 -9.36 -28.92 -7.28
C GLU A 244 -9.81 -27.44 -7.31
N PHE A 245 -8.95 -26.54 -7.82
CA PHE A 245 -9.24 -25.11 -8.03
C PHE A 245 -9.77 -24.79 -9.44
#